data_AF-A0A1M5MDU5-F1
#
_entry.id   AF-A0A1M5MDU5-F1
#
_cell.length_a   1.000
_cell.length_b   1.000
_cell.length_c   1.000
_cell.angle_alpha   90.00
_cell.angle_beta   90.00
_cell.angle_gamma   90.00
#
_symmetry.space_group_name_H-M   'P 1'
#
loop_
_entity.id
_entity.type
_entity.pdbx_description
1 polymer ?
#
loop_
_entity_poly.entity_id
_entity_poly.type
_entity_poly.pdbx_seq_one_letter_code
_entity_poly.pdbx_strand_id
1 'polypeptide(L)'
;MIKYTNQFLLKFEDMIAESDYTLRYEKGTFKSGYCVLKEQKIIIINKFYTTEGKINALLEILKHVTLDGTRFTEKSQKLYEELHHTEAA
;
A
#
# COMPACT_ATOMS: atom_id res chain seq x y z
N MET A 1 8.29 -11.84 12.77
CA MET A 1 8.69 -10.41 12.71
C MET A 1 8.78 -10.02 11.25
N ILE A 2 7.85 -9.19 10.77
CA ILE A 2 7.90 -8.67 9.41
C ILE A 2 9.17 -7.82 9.30
N LYS A 3 10.11 -8.22 8.43
CA LYS A 3 11.27 -7.39 8.13
C LYS A 3 10.85 -6.35 7.10
N TYR A 4 11.04 -5.08 7.44
CA TYR A 4 10.79 -3.95 6.56
C TYR A 4 11.89 -3.88 5.50
N THR A 5 11.76 -4.70 4.46
CA THR A 5 12.73 -4.83 3.37
C THR A 5 12.18 -4.28 2.06
N ASN A 6 13.05 -3.98 1.11
CA ASN A 6 12.62 -3.60 -0.24
C ASN A 6 11.77 -4.69 -0.91
N GLN A 7 12.05 -5.97 -0.61
CA GLN A 7 11.24 -7.08 -1.11
C GLN A 7 9.84 -7.07 -0.50
N PHE A 8 9.70 -6.68 0.76
CA PHE A 8 8.38 -6.55 1.39
C PHE A 8 7.60 -5.36 0.82
N LEU A 9 8.28 -4.23 0.59
CA LEU A 9 7.70 -3.07 -0.09
C LEU A 9 7.18 -3.44 -1.49
N LEU A 10 7.97 -4.15 -2.28
CA LEU A 10 7.61 -4.57 -3.64
C LEU A 10 6.30 -5.38 -3.66
N LYS A 11 6.05 -6.22 -2.65
CA LYS A 11 4.79 -6.98 -2.58
C LYS A 11 3.56 -6.07 -2.49
N PHE A 12 3.65 -4.94 -1.78
CA PHE A 12 2.56 -3.96 -1.76
C PHE A 12 2.42 -3.24 -3.10
N GLU A 13 3.55 -2.88 -3.72
CA GLU A 13 3.56 -2.22 -5.02
C GLU A 13 2.90 -3.10 -6.09
N ASP A 14 3.27 -4.38 -6.14
CA ASP A 14 2.69 -5.39 -7.03
C ASP A 14 1.20 -5.58 -6.75
N MET A 15 0.80 -5.76 -5.49
CA MET A 15 -0.61 -5.91 -5.09
C MET A 15 -1.45 -4.69 -5.50
N ILE A 16 -0.94 -3.47 -5.27
CA ILE A 16 -1.66 -2.25 -5.67
C ILE A 16 -1.71 -2.13 -7.20
N ALA A 17 -0.64 -2.50 -7.92
CA ALA A 17 -0.64 -2.50 -9.38
C ALA A 17 -1.66 -3.48 -9.99
N GLU A 18 -1.98 -4.58 -9.28
CA GLU A 18 -3.04 -5.52 -9.65
C GLU A 18 -4.45 -4.99 -9.31
N SER A 19 -4.57 -4.01 -8.41
CA SER A 19 -5.85 -3.42 -7.97
C SER A 19 -6.40 -2.34 -8.91
N ASP A 20 -7.50 -1.71 -8.54
CA ASP A 20 -8.08 -0.53 -9.17
C ASP A 20 -7.38 0.80 -8.81
N TYR A 21 -6.40 0.78 -7.90
CA TYR A 21 -5.62 1.95 -7.51
C TYR A 21 -4.30 2.08 -8.26
N THR A 22 -3.84 3.32 -8.46
CA THR A 22 -2.49 3.63 -8.95
C THR A 22 -1.62 4.16 -7.83
N LEU A 23 -0.47 3.52 -7.58
CA LEU A 23 0.55 4.02 -6.64
C LEU A 23 1.58 4.91 -7.37
N ARG A 24 1.86 6.09 -6.82
CA ARG A 24 2.86 7.04 -7.32
C ARG A 24 3.79 7.51 -6.22
N TYR A 25 5.07 7.68 -6.55
CA TYR A 25 6.06 8.29 -5.68
C TYR A 25 6.41 9.69 -6.17
N GLU A 26 5.98 10.70 -5.43
CA GLU A 26 6.10 12.10 -5.86
C GLU A 26 6.88 12.95 -4.86
N LYS A 27 7.38 14.10 -5.34
CA LYS A 27 7.89 15.16 -4.44
C LYS A 27 6.68 15.88 -3.85
N GLY A 28 6.38 15.64 -2.57
CA GLY A 28 5.27 16.29 -1.89
C GLY A 28 5.51 16.41 -0.39
N THR A 29 4.99 17.48 0.20
CA THR A 29 5.02 17.69 1.66
C THR A 29 3.63 17.39 2.21
N PHE A 30 3.36 16.10 2.43
CA PHE A 30 2.11 15.64 3.04
C PHE A 30 2.29 15.50 4.55
N LYS A 31 1.28 15.87 5.36
CA LYS A 31 1.37 15.80 6.84
C LYS A 31 1.66 14.38 7.36
N SER A 32 1.09 13.36 6.73
CA SER A 32 1.31 11.93 7.04
C SER A 32 2.33 11.26 6.12
N GLY A 33 2.96 12.01 5.21
CA GLY A 33 3.87 11.43 4.21
C GLY A 33 3.21 10.84 2.97
N TYR A 34 1.88 10.81 2.92
CA TYR A 34 1.13 10.33 1.77
C TYR A 34 -0.17 11.15 1.54
N CYS A 35 -0.76 10.97 0.37
CA CYS A 35 -2.07 11.49 0.00
C CYS A 35 -2.84 10.41 -0.77
N VAL A 36 -4.14 10.29 -0.53
CA VAL A 36 -5.03 9.38 -1.27
C VAL A 36 -6.12 10.21 -1.94
N LEU A 37 -6.17 10.12 -3.26
CA LEU A 37 -7.23 10.69 -4.10
C LEU A 37 -8.25 9.57 -4.39
N LYS A 38 -9.27 9.45 -3.53
CA LYS A 38 -10.23 8.32 -3.57
C LYS A 38 -11.04 8.25 -4.86
N GLU A 39 -11.53 9.39 -5.35
CA GLU A 39 -12.31 9.45 -6.60
C GLU A 39 -11.48 9.06 -7.82
N GLN A 40 -10.22 9.51 -7.87
CA GLN A 40 -9.30 9.19 -8.95
C GLN A 40 -8.61 7.83 -8.76
N LYS A 41 -8.80 7.18 -7.59
CA LYS A 41 -8.11 5.96 -7.17
C LYS A 41 -6.59 6.07 -7.27
N ILE A 42 -6.02 7.17 -6.76
CA ILE A 42 -4.56 7.39 -6.78
C ILE A 42 -4.03 7.46 -5.35
N ILE A 43 -3.00 6.68 -5.07
CA ILE A 43 -2.20 6.75 -3.84
C ILE A 43 -0.88 7.44 -4.19
N ILE A 44 -0.54 8.49 -3.46
CA ILE A 44 0.70 9.23 -3.62
C ILE A 44 1.50 9.13 -2.33
N ILE A 45 2.74 8.64 -2.41
CA ILE A 45 3.67 8.59 -1.28
C ILE A 45 4.83 9.54 -1.54
N ASN A 46 5.30 10.24 -0.51
CA ASN A 46 6.49 11.07 -0.62
C ASN A 46 7.70 10.20 -0.99
N LYS A 47 8.30 10.48 -2.14
CA LYS A 47 9.40 9.68 -2.69
C LYS A 47 10.67 9.69 -1.82
N PHE A 48 10.83 10.68 -0.94
CA PHE A 48 11.98 10.81 -0.04
C PHE A 48 11.86 9.97 1.23
N TYR A 49 10.74 9.28 1.44
CA TYR A 49 10.61 8.37 2.57
C TYR A 49 11.54 7.17 2.45
N THR A 50 12.04 6.72 3.60
CA THR A 50 12.77 5.44 3.71
C THR A 50 11.83 4.29 3.34
N THR A 51 12.41 3.12 3.03
CA THR A 51 11.63 1.90 2.76
C THR A 51 10.64 1.60 3.90
N GLU A 52 11.09 1.71 5.15
CA GLU A 52 10.24 1.54 6.33
C GLU A 52 9.10 2.57 6.36
N GLY A 53 9.39 3.85 6.11
CA GLY A 53 8.38 4.90 6.05
C GLY A 53 7.34 4.67 4.95
N LYS A 54 7.76 4.18 3.78
CA LYS A 54 6.85 3.82 2.68
C LYS A 54 5.95 2.64 3.06
N ILE A 55 6.51 1.59 3.66
CA ILE A 55 5.74 0.43 4.12
C ILE A 55 4.70 0.86 5.16
N ASN A 56 5.09 1.66 6.15
CA ASN A 56 4.18 2.15 7.18
C ASN A 56 3.04 2.99 6.58
N ALA A 57 3.36 3.88 5.63
CA ALA A 57 2.34 4.66 4.93
C ALA A 57 1.37 3.75 4.17
N LEU A 58 1.86 2.74 3.45
CA LEU A 58 1.02 1.78 2.72
C LEU A 58 0.11 0.98 3.66
N LEU A 59 0.65 0.50 4.79
CA LEU A 59 -0.13 -0.18 5.81
C LEU A 59 -1.25 0.70 6.35
N GLU A 60 -0.97 1.98 6.66
CA GLU A 60 -1.97 2.92 7.14
C GLU A 60 -3.05 3.22 6.08
N ILE A 61 -2.65 3.41 4.82
CA ILE A 61 -3.58 3.61 3.71
C ILE A 61 -4.52 2.42 3.56
N LEU A 62 -3.99 1.20 3.60
CA LEU A 62 -4.75 -0.03 3.35
C LEU A 62 -5.77 -0.35 4.45
N LYS A 63 -5.68 0.25 5.64
CA LYS A 63 -6.73 0.20 6.68
C LYS A 63 -7.98 1.00 6.33
N HIS A 64 -7.84 1.98 5.44
CA HIS A 64 -8.91 2.93 5.11
C HIS A 64 -9.33 2.89 3.64
N VAL A 65 -8.63 2.08 2.84
CA VAL A 65 -8.85 1.91 1.41
C VAL A 65 -9.06 0.44 1.12
N THR A 66 -10.24 0.13 0.61
CA THR A 66 -10.55 -1.19 0.05
C THR A 66 -10.08 -1.22 -1.41
N LEU A 67 -9.31 -2.24 -1.75
CA LEU A 67 -8.84 -2.48 -3.11
C LEU A 67 -9.78 -3.44 -3.82
N ASP A 68 -10.03 -3.22 -5.10
CA ASP A 68 -10.65 -4.23 -5.95
C ASP A 68 -9.62 -5.32 -6.29
N GLY A 69 -9.77 -6.47 -5.61
CA GLY A 69 -8.89 -7.63 -5.77
C GLY A 69 -9.25 -8.57 -6.92
N THR A 70 -10.19 -8.24 -7.81
CA THR A 70 -10.65 -9.12 -8.90
C THR A 70 -9.53 -9.63 -9.82
N ARG A 71 -8.41 -8.89 -9.91
CA ARG A 71 -7.24 -9.24 -10.73
C ARG A 71 -6.02 -9.69 -9.91
N PHE A 72 -6.19 -9.89 -8.60
CA PHE A 72 -5.09 -10.30 -7.74
C PHE A 72 -4.59 -11.69 -8.13
N THR A 73 -3.27 -11.81 -8.19
CA THR A 73 -2.61 -13.11 -8.17
C THR A 73 -2.81 -13.78 -6.83
N GLU A 74 -2.62 -15.10 -6.76
CA GLU A 74 -2.70 -15.84 -5.48
C GLU A 74 -1.79 -15.25 -4.39
N LYS A 75 -0.66 -14.66 -4.76
CA LYS A 75 0.27 -14.02 -3.83
C LYS A 75 -0.30 -12.72 -3.26
N SER A 76 -0.85 -11.87 -4.12
CA SER A 76 -1.49 -10.61 -3.73
C SER A 76 -2.75 -10.86 -2.91
N GLN A 77 -3.56 -11.84 -3.30
CA GLN A 77 -4.76 -12.23 -2.57
C GLN A 77 -4.43 -12.67 -1.13
N LYS A 78 -3.42 -13.56 -0.96
CA LYS A 78 -2.96 -13.99 0.37
C LYS A 78 -2.46 -12.82 1.21
N LEU A 79 -1.66 -11.92 0.62
CA LEU A 79 -1.18 -10.75 1.34
C LEU A 79 -2.34 -9.84 1.77
N TYR A 80 -3.32 -9.62 0.89
CA TYR A 80 -4.49 -8.80 1.18
C TYR A 80 -5.31 -9.40 2.33
N GLU A 81 -5.55 -10.72 2.31
CA GLU A 81 -6.24 -11.44 3.38
C GLU A 81 -5.47 -11.39 4.71
N GLU A 82 -4.15 -11.58 4.70
CA GLU A 82 -3.30 -11.45 5.91
C GLU A 82 -3.43 -10.07 6.56
N LEU A 83 -3.47 -9.01 5.75
CA LEU A 83 -3.61 -7.64 6.25
C LEU A 83 -4.97 -7.40 6.91
N HIS A 84 -6.06 -7.91 6.33
CA HIS A 84 -7.42 -7.79 6.89
C HIS A 84 -7.65 -8.70 8.11
N HIS A 85 -7.00 -9.87 8.15
CA HIS A 85 -7.09 -10.77 9.32
C HIS A 85 -6.36 -10.23 10.55
N THR A 86 -5.39 -9.34 10.38
CA THR A 86 -4.60 -8.79 11.49
C THR A 86 -5.39 -7.75 12.33
N GLU A 87 -6.58 -7.33 11.90
CA GLU A 87 -7.44 -6.40 12.67
C GLU A 87 -8.45 -7.08 13.62
N ALA A 88 -8.47 -8.43 13.67
CA ALA A 88 -9.44 -9.20 14.45
C ALA A 88 -8.90 -9.82 15.76
N ALA A 89 -7.76 -9.35 16.28
CA ALA A 89 -7.16 -9.84 17.54
C ALA A 89 -6.92 -8.72 18.56
#